data_AF-A0A1H9RWM5-F1
#
_entry.id   AF-A0A1H9RWM5-F1
#
_cell.length_a   1.000
_cell.length_b   1.000
_cell.length_c   1.000
_cell.angle_alpha   90.00
_cell.angle_beta   90.00
_cell.angle_gamma   90.00
#
_symmetry.space_group_name_H-M   'P 1'
#
loop_
_entity.id
_entity.type
_entity.pdbx_description
1 polymer ?
#
loop_
_entity_poly.entity_id
_entity_poly.type
_entity_poly.pdbx_seq_one_letter_code
_entity_poly.pdbx_strand_id
1 'polypeptide(L)'
;MRWRLLYEPVVQDIIRLFKPNDPHPVDMLRTSLQRLARDLGADVDTTRAALTALAQREDFTVSADPDQFTEYHVFEIRVDWDVFARSRISVGLDLQEHPVP
;
A
#
# COMPACT_ATOMS: atom_id res chain seq x y z
N MET A 1 2.44 12.64 -16.40
CA MET A 1 1.72 11.59 -15.66
C MET A 1 2.13 10.19 -16.16
N ARG A 2 3.36 9.74 -15.91
CA ARG A 2 3.85 8.40 -16.32
C ARG A 2 4.30 7.52 -15.14
N TRP A 3 4.54 8.13 -13.98
CA TRP A 3 5.07 7.48 -12.78
C TRP A 3 4.00 6.71 -11.99
N ARG A 4 2.77 7.24 -11.88
CA ARG A 4 1.64 6.56 -11.21
C ARG A 4 1.38 5.16 -11.77
N LEU A 5 1.40 4.99 -13.10
CA LEU A 5 1.12 3.70 -13.74
C LEU A 5 2.22 2.66 -13.55
N LEU A 6 3.48 3.07 -13.31
CA LEU A 6 4.59 2.13 -13.16
C LEU A 6 4.59 1.44 -11.80
N TYR A 7 4.18 2.16 -10.75
CA TYR A 7 4.16 1.63 -9.38
C TYR A 7 2.78 1.18 -8.92
N GLU A 8 1.73 1.43 -9.71
CA GLU A 8 0.35 1.04 -9.40
C GLU A 8 0.24 -0.45 -9.00
N PRO A 9 0.87 -1.43 -9.68
CA PRO A 9 0.77 -2.84 -9.26
C PRO A 9 1.33 -3.06 -7.85
N VAL A 10 2.48 -2.47 -7.53
CA VAL A 10 3.14 -2.59 -6.23
C VAL A 10 2.34 -1.88 -5.14
N VAL A 11 1.74 -0.73 -5.46
CA VAL A 11 0.82 -0.02 -4.55
C VAL A 11 -0.39 -0.89 -4.24
N GLN A 12 -0.99 -1.54 -5.24
CA GLN A 12 -2.12 -2.47 -5.03
C GLN A 12 -1.70 -3.67 -4.18
N ASP A 13 -0.49 -4.21 -4.37
CA ASP A 13 0.03 -5.30 -3.56
C ASP A 13 0.29 -4.86 -2.10
N ILE A 14 0.76 -3.64 -1.86
CA ILE A 14 0.84 -3.08 -0.50
C ILE A 14 -0.55 -2.99 0.14
N ILE A 15 -1.56 -2.51 -0.60
CA ILE A 15 -2.95 -2.42 -0.10
C ILE A 15 -3.51 -3.80 0.24
N ARG A 16 -3.19 -4.83 -0.55
CA ARG A 16 -3.61 -6.21 -0.28
C ARG A 16 -3.09 -6.75 1.05
N LEU A 17 -1.94 -6.28 1.55
CA LEU A 17 -1.42 -6.66 2.86
C LEU A 17 -2.33 -6.21 4.02
N PHE A 18 -3.16 -5.18 3.81
CA PHE A 18 -4.16 -4.73 4.77
C PHE A 18 -5.44 -5.59 4.74
N LYS A 19 -5.52 -6.53 3.79
CA LYS A 19 -6.64 -7.45 3.61
C LYS A 19 -8.01 -6.75 3.58
N PRO A 20 -8.22 -5.82 2.63
CA PRO A 20 -9.42 -4.98 2.57
C PRO A 20 -10.75 -5.75 2.41
N ASN A 21 -10.70 -7.03 2.04
CA ASN A 21 -11.87 -7.89 1.85
C ASN A 21 -12.07 -8.90 3.00
N ASP A 22 -11.14 -8.98 3.97
CA ASP A 22 -11.31 -9.86 5.12
C ASP A 22 -12.36 -9.29 6.11
N PRO A 23 -13.07 -10.14 6.87
CA PRO A 23 -14.01 -9.69 7.91
C PRO A 23 -13.35 -8.85 9.01
N HIS A 24 -12.04 -8.99 9.18
CA HIS A 24 -11.22 -8.25 10.13
C HIS A 24 -9.98 -7.73 9.39
N PRO A 25 -10.13 -6.63 8.64
CA PRO A 25 -9.01 -6.05 7.91
C PRO A 25 -7.96 -5.52 8.90
N VAL A 26 -6.73 -5.39 8.43
CA VAL A 26 -5.63 -4.87 9.25
C VAL A 26 -5.60 -3.36 9.11
N ASP A 27 -5.56 -2.61 10.21
CA ASP A 27 -5.55 -1.14 10.16
C ASP A 27 -4.13 -0.55 10.07
N MET A 28 -3.14 -1.35 10.47
CA MET A 28 -1.76 -0.92 10.61
C MET A 28 -0.78 -2.05 10.32
N LEU A 29 0.22 -1.75 9.49
CA LEU A 29 1.37 -2.62 9.26
C LEU A 29 2.62 -1.96 9.84
N ARG A 30 3.37 -2.73 10.64
CA ARG A 30 4.70 -2.33 11.12
C ARG A 30 5.76 -3.18 10.42
N THR A 31 6.58 -2.56 9.59
CA THR A 31 7.53 -3.27 8.71
C THR A 31 8.80 -2.45 8.46
N SER A 32 9.72 -2.97 7.65
CA SER A 32 10.86 -2.25 7.10
C SER A 32 10.82 -2.31 5.57
N LEU A 33 11.58 -1.44 4.89
CA LEU A 33 11.62 -1.39 3.42
C LEU A 33 12.09 -2.73 2.85
N GLN A 34 13.13 -3.32 3.43
CA GLN A 34 13.65 -4.60 2.97
C GLN A 34 12.65 -5.75 3.17
N ARG A 35 11.96 -5.78 4.32
CA ARG A 35 10.94 -6.80 4.58
C ARG A 35 9.77 -6.64 3.61
N LEU A 36 9.28 -5.42 3.46
CA LEU A 36 8.18 -5.12 2.56
C LEU A 36 8.54 -5.48 1.10
N ALA A 37 9.73 -5.09 0.64
CA ALA A 37 10.22 -5.43 -0.71
C ALA A 37 10.24 -6.95 -0.92
N ARG A 38 10.72 -7.71 0.07
CA ARG A 38 10.72 -9.17 0.03
C ARG A 38 9.30 -9.75 -0.02
N ASP A 39 8.39 -9.23 0.79
CA ASP A 39 6.99 -9.71 0.85
C ASP A 39 6.25 -9.43 -0.46
N LEU A 40 6.60 -8.33 -1.15
CA LEU A 40 6.04 -7.93 -2.45
C LEU A 40 6.76 -8.57 -3.64
N GLY A 41 7.90 -9.24 -3.44
CA GLY A 41 8.73 -9.74 -4.54
C GLY A 41 9.33 -8.63 -5.42
N ALA A 42 9.47 -7.42 -4.88
CA ALA A 42 10.01 -6.24 -5.56
C ALA A 42 11.38 -5.85 -5.00
N ASP A 43 12.10 -4.97 -5.70
CA ASP A 43 13.31 -4.35 -5.16
C ASP A 43 12.98 -3.19 -4.21
N VAL A 44 13.97 -2.76 -3.42
CA VAL A 44 13.81 -1.74 -2.38
C VAL A 44 13.48 -0.36 -2.99
N ASP A 45 14.06 0.00 -4.13
CA ASP A 45 13.82 1.30 -4.77
C ASP A 45 12.39 1.38 -5.33
N THR A 46 11.92 0.32 -5.99
CA THR A 46 10.54 0.19 -6.45
C THR A 46 9.56 0.23 -5.28
N THR A 47 9.87 -0.47 -4.19
CA THR A 47 9.04 -0.49 -2.98
C THR A 47 8.98 0.90 -2.33
N ARG A 48 10.10 1.61 -2.27
CA ARG A 48 10.16 2.99 -1.77
C ARG A 48 9.31 3.93 -2.61
N ALA A 49 9.45 3.87 -3.94
CA ALA A 49 8.66 4.70 -4.84
C ALA A 49 7.15 4.42 -4.72
N ALA A 50 6.76 3.15 -4.57
CA ALA A 50 5.37 2.76 -4.31
C ALA A 50 4.87 3.28 -2.96
N LEU A 51 5.69 3.21 -1.91
CA LEU A 51 5.39 3.77 -0.59
C LEU A 51 5.21 5.29 -0.63
N THR A 52 6.10 6.01 -1.32
CA THR A 52 5.97 7.47 -1.52
C THR A 52 4.68 7.79 -2.26
N ALA A 53 4.31 7.01 -3.28
CA ALA A 53 3.04 7.18 -3.98
C ALA A 53 1.82 6.88 -3.09
N LEU A 54 1.91 5.86 -2.23
CA LEU A 54 0.87 5.51 -1.26
C LEU A 54 0.68 6.62 -0.21
N ALA A 55 1.78 7.17 0.32
CA ALA A 55 1.78 8.25 1.31
C ALA A 55 1.21 9.58 0.78
N GLN A 56 1.12 9.75 -0.54
CA GLN A 56 0.46 10.91 -1.18
C GLN A 56 -1.06 10.77 -1.24
N ARG A 57 -1.62 9.61 -0.88
CA ARG A 57 -3.06 9.39 -0.84
C ARG A 57 -3.60 9.73 0.54
N GLU A 58 -4.84 10.22 0.60
CA GLU A 58 -5.49 10.63 1.84
C GLU A 58 -5.90 9.45 2.72
N ASP A 59 -6.07 8.26 2.13
CA ASP A 59 -6.49 7.04 2.80
C ASP A 59 -5.35 6.28 3.49
N PHE A 60 -4.09 6.68 3.29
CA PHE A 60 -2.94 6.05 3.92
C PHE A 60 -2.05 7.06 4.62
N THR A 61 -1.51 6.68 5.77
CA THR A 61 -0.52 7.46 6.51
C THR A 61 0.71 6.61 6.77
N VAL A 62 1.88 7.11 6.38
CA VAL A 62 3.17 6.50 6.75
C VAL A 62 3.76 7.30 7.90
N SER A 63 4.29 6.62 8.93
CA SER A 63 4.76 7.25 10.16
C SER A 63 5.92 8.23 9.97
N ALA A 64 6.60 8.17 8.82
CA ALA A 64 7.68 9.06 8.45
C ALA A 64 7.86 9.04 6.92
N ASP A 65 8.70 9.95 6.43
CA ASP A 65 8.97 10.12 5.00
C ASP A 65 9.69 8.89 4.41
N PRO A 66 9.08 8.17 3.44
CA PRO A 66 9.68 7.01 2.82
C PRO A 66 11.03 7.28 2.16
N ASP A 67 11.28 8.49 1.68
CA ASP A 67 12.55 8.87 1.05
C ASP A 67 13.72 8.94 2.06
N GLN A 68 13.42 9.04 3.36
CA GLN A 68 14.42 9.12 4.42
C GLN A 68 14.74 7.75 5.07
N PHE A 69 14.00 6.70 4.72
CA PHE A 69 14.22 5.39 5.32
C PHE A 69 15.50 4.72 4.83
N THR A 70 16.27 4.18 5.76
CA THR A 70 17.24 3.12 5.43
C THR A 70 16.49 1.80 5.25
N GLU A 71 17.08 0.83 4.55
CA GLU A 71 16.44 -0.44 4.18
C GLU A 71 15.88 -1.22 5.39
N TYR A 72 16.54 -1.08 6.54
CA TYR A 72 16.24 -1.76 7.79
C TYR A 72 15.43 -0.90 8.78
N HIS A 73 15.16 0.36 8.44
CA HIS A 73 14.38 1.23 9.30
C HIS A 73 12.96 0.69 9.44
N VAL A 74 12.48 0.56 10.68
CA VAL A 74 11.13 0.09 10.96
C VAL A 74 10.18 1.28 11.01
N PHE A 75 9.12 1.22 10.21
CA PHE A 75 8.09 2.23 10.12
C PHE A 75 6.70 1.61 10.18
N GLU A 76 5.69 2.46 10.33
CA GLU A 76 4.28 2.07 10.33
C GLU A 76 3.58 2.65 9.10
N ILE A 77 2.71 1.84 8.50
CA ILE A 77 1.75 2.27 7.49
C ILE A 77 0.37 2.03 8.08
N ARG A 78 -0.48 3.06 8.08
CA ARG A 78 -1.86 3.00 8.55
C ARG A 78 -2.81 3.27 7.41
N VAL A 79 -3.96 2.62 7.43
CA VAL A 79 -5.07 2.88 6.51
C VAL A 79 -6.23 3.50 7.28
N ASP A 80 -6.82 4.54 6.71
CA ASP A 80 -8.11 5.05 7.15
C ASP A 80 -9.19 4.40 6.29
N TRP A 81 -9.89 3.40 6.84
CA TRP A 81 -10.90 2.65 6.09
C TRP A 81 -12.11 3.47 5.66
N ASP A 82 -12.46 4.52 6.40
CA ASP A 82 -13.57 5.40 6.04
C ASP A 82 -13.20 6.24 4.82
N VAL A 83 -11.99 6.82 4.81
CA VAL A 83 -11.47 7.56 3.65
C VAL A 83 -11.25 6.60 2.46
N PHE A 84 -10.65 5.44 2.70
CA PHE A 84 -10.42 4.41 1.69
C PHE A 84 -11.72 4.00 0.99
N ALA A 85 -12.79 3.73 1.75
CA ALA A 85 -14.09 3.34 1.20
C ALA A 85 -14.70 4.47 0.33
N ARG A 86 -14.62 5.73 0.79
CA ARG A 86 -15.14 6.89 0.03
C ARG A 86 -14.37 7.11 -1.28
N SER A 87 -13.05 6.97 -1.24
CA SER A 87 -12.20 7.07 -2.43
C SER A 87 -12.49 5.94 -3.43
N ARG A 88 -12.77 4.73 -2.96
CA ARG A 88 -13.12 3.58 -3.81
C ARG A 88 -14.47 3.73 -4.50
N ILE A 89 -15.48 4.24 -3.78
CA ILE A 89 -16.81 4.55 -4.35
C ILE A 89 -16.70 5.57 -5.48
N SER A 90 -15.79 6.55 -5.34
CA SER A 90 -15.57 7.58 -6.36
C SER A 90 -14.83 7.07 -7.59
N VAL A 91 -14.07 5.98 -7.48
CA VAL A 91 -13.21 5.43 -8.55
C VAL A 91 -13.84 4.21 -9.25
N GLY A 92 -14.96 3.67 -8.77
CA GLY A 92 -15.65 2.53 -9.41
C GLY A 92 -14.81 1.25 -9.42
N LEU A 93 -13.88 1.12 -8.48
CA LEU A 93 -12.92 0.02 -8.43
C LEU A 93 -13.55 -1.17 -7.71
N ASP A 94 -14.35 -1.93 -8.46
CA ASP A 94 -14.75 -3.29 -8.12
C ASP A 94 -13.48 -4.14 -8.14
N LEU A 95 -12.87 -4.37 -6.96
CA LEU A 95 -11.95 -5.50 -6.84
C LEU A 95 -12.83 -6.74 -6.92
N GLN A 96 -13.13 -7.16 -8.16
CA GLN A 96 -13.81 -8.41 -8.42
C GLN A 96 -13.05 -9.52 -7.70
N GLU A 97 -13.65 -10.00 -6.62
CA GLU A 97 -13.39 -11.30 -6.04
C GLU A 97 -13.58 -12.29 -7.20
N HIS A 98 -12.48 -12.74 -7.82
CA HIS A 98 -12.56 -13.85 -8.76
C HIS A 98 -13.05 -15.08 -7.97
N PRO A 99 -14.25 -15.61 -8.21
CA PRO A 99 -14.58 -16.92 -7.70
C PRO A 99 -13.78 -17.92 -8.53
N VAL A 100 -12.84 -18.61 -7.90
CA VAL A 100 -12.18 -19.75 -8.54
C VAL A 100 -13.22 -20.87 -8.64
N PRO A 101 -13.50 -21.42 -9.84
CA PRO A 101 -14.41 -22.55 -10.02
C PRO A 101 -13.85 -23.86 -9.45
#